data_AF-A0A7V7WSE1-F1
#
_entry.id   AF-A0A7V7WSE1-F1
#
_cell.length_a   1.000
_cell.length_b   1.000
_cell.length_c   1.000
_cell.angle_alpha   90.00
_cell.angle_beta   90.00
_cell.angle_gamma   90.00
#
_symmetry.space_group_name_H-M   'P 1'
#
loop_
_entity.id
_entity.type
_entity.pdbx_description
1 polymer ?
#
loop_
_entity_poly.entity_id
_entity_poly.type
_entity_poly.pdbx_seq_one_letter_code
_entity_poly.pdbx_strand_id
1 'polypeptide(L)'
;MVASDFAMLGVPHRLVLGLLLFFALLVGAQAAEHRYWLLLDRDANPGTGCTQATVNGAVPGIDLRFQLTVNTTTSAAVVSRLEQSVCTGSSFAAATLIENGPWPAGLGIGGNGFAVLEAAVPRGVLPTTGTSTAWAMSDNGSGGQDATTAFAIAWAEVNALPV
;
A
#
# COMPACT_ATOMS: atom_id res chain seq x y z
N MET A 1 -55.21 -8.28 27.06
CA MET A 1 -53.82 -7.75 27.10
C MET A 1 -53.03 -8.51 26.05
N VAL A 2 -52.53 -7.98 24.95
CA VAL A 2 -52.46 -6.65 24.33
C VAL A 2 -52.68 -6.90 22.83
N ALA A 3 -53.59 -6.17 22.18
CA ALA A 3 -53.74 -6.21 20.73
C ALA A 3 -52.59 -5.41 20.11
N SER A 4 -51.77 -6.07 19.30
CA SER A 4 -50.71 -5.44 18.51
C SER A 4 -51.30 -4.89 17.21
N ASP A 5 -51.91 -3.72 17.28
CA ASP A 5 -52.26 -2.92 16.11
C ASP A 5 -50.98 -2.29 15.53
N PHE A 6 -50.28 -3.03 14.66
CA PHE A 6 -49.37 -2.42 13.69
C PHE A 6 -50.23 -1.89 12.54
N ALA A 7 -50.71 -0.67 12.70
CA ALA A 7 -51.33 0.08 11.62
C ALA A 7 -50.35 0.17 10.44
N MET A 8 -50.61 -0.60 9.39
CA MET A 8 -50.05 -0.42 8.05
C MET A 8 -50.55 0.93 7.51
N LEU A 9 -49.93 2.02 7.95
CA LEU A 9 -50.05 3.33 7.31
C LEU A 9 -49.59 3.17 5.85
N GLY A 10 -50.53 3.38 4.93
CA GLY A 10 -50.31 3.29 3.49
C GLY A 10 -49.30 4.33 3.02
N VAL A 11 -48.01 4.00 3.14
CA VAL A 11 -46.95 4.81 2.55
C VAL A 11 -47.09 4.67 1.03
N PRO A 12 -47.35 5.77 0.28
CA PRO A 12 -47.48 5.67 -1.16
C PRO A 12 -46.14 5.19 -1.73
N HIS A 13 -46.17 4.24 -2.67
CA HIS A 13 -44.96 3.65 -3.28
C HIS A 13 -43.98 4.72 -3.81
N ARG A 14 -44.50 5.87 -4.23
CA ARG A 14 -43.71 7.04 -4.66
C ARG A 14 -42.86 7.66 -3.53
N LEU A 15 -43.36 7.62 -2.30
CA LEU A 15 -42.65 8.12 -1.11
C LEU A 15 -41.56 7.14 -0.68
N VAL A 16 -41.84 5.82 -0.74
CA VAL A 16 -40.84 4.77 -0.49
C VAL A 16 -39.72 4.84 -1.52
N LEU A 17 -40.06 4.96 -2.81
CA LEU A 17 -39.07 5.07 -3.89
C LEU A 17 -38.27 6.37 -3.79
N GLY A 18 -38.91 7.50 -3.46
CA GLY A 18 -38.23 8.77 -3.24
C GLY A 18 -37.26 8.72 -2.06
N LEU A 19 -37.65 8.06 -0.96
CA LEU A 19 -36.80 7.87 0.20
C LEU A 19 -35.61 6.96 -0.11
N LEU A 20 -35.83 5.86 -0.84
CA LEU A 20 -34.75 4.95 -1.27
C LEU A 20 -33.75 5.64 -2.21
N LEU A 21 -34.22 6.47 -3.14
CA LEU A 21 -33.35 7.26 -4.02
C LEU A 21 -32.57 8.33 -3.24
N PHE A 22 -33.21 8.98 -2.26
CA PHE A 22 -32.54 9.93 -1.38
C PHE A 22 -31.44 9.26 -0.54
N PHE A 23 -31.69 8.09 0.04
CA PHE A 23 -30.68 7.33 0.77
C PHE A 23 -29.57 6.77 -0.14
N ALA A 24 -29.89 6.38 -1.39
CA ALA A 24 -28.89 5.94 -2.36
C ALA A 24 -27.92 7.09 -2.75
N LEU A 25 -28.40 8.34 -2.75
CA LEU A 25 -27.56 9.53 -2.97
C LEU A 25 -26.70 9.91 -1.75
N LEU A 26 -27.00 9.39 -0.57
CA LEU A 26 -26.22 9.59 0.66
C LEU A 26 -25.06 8.60 0.81
N VAL A 27 -24.87 7.68 -0.14
CA VAL A 27 -23.69 6.80 -0.17
C VAL A 27 -22.48 7.65 -0.54
N GLY A 28 -21.89 8.30 0.47
CA GLY A 28 -20.66 9.05 0.33
C GLY A 28 -19.51 8.15 -0.12
N ALA A 29 -18.61 8.70 -0.93
CA ALA A 29 -17.42 7.99 -1.36
C ALA A 29 -16.62 7.54 -0.14
N GLN A 30 -16.43 6.23 -0.02
CA GLN A 30 -15.66 5.62 1.06
C GLN A 30 -14.17 5.83 0.78
N ALA A 31 -13.41 6.12 1.84
CA ALA A 31 -11.97 6.08 1.72
C ALA A 31 -11.52 4.64 1.42
N ALA A 32 -10.71 4.45 0.40
CA ALA A 32 -10.18 3.15 0.04
C ALA A 32 -8.73 3.02 0.54
N GLU A 33 -8.43 1.89 1.18
CA GLU A 33 -7.07 1.50 1.55
C GLU A 33 -6.44 0.73 0.38
N HIS A 34 -5.25 1.14 -0.03
CA HIS A 34 -4.41 0.45 -1.01
C HIS A 34 -3.06 0.12 -0.39
N ARG A 35 -2.44 -0.98 -0.85
CA ARG A 35 -1.12 -1.39 -0.38
C ARG A 35 -0.14 -1.37 -1.52
N TYR A 36 1.04 -0.84 -1.25
CA TYR A 36 2.16 -0.85 -2.16
C TYR A 36 3.37 -1.35 -1.43
N TRP A 37 4.29 -1.96 -2.15
CA TRP A 37 5.48 -2.58 -1.61
C TRP A 37 6.71 -2.11 -2.36
N LEU A 38 7.77 -1.83 -1.63
CA LEU A 38 9.12 -1.80 -2.15
C LEU A 38 9.83 -3.08 -1.68
N LEU A 39 10.17 -3.96 -2.61
CA LEU A 39 10.93 -5.17 -2.36
C LEU A 39 12.41 -4.86 -2.59
N LEU A 40 13.29 -5.28 -1.67
CA LEU A 40 14.71 -4.99 -1.72
C LEU A 40 15.53 -6.27 -1.49
N ASP A 41 16.28 -6.63 -2.52
CA ASP A 41 17.41 -7.57 -2.48
C ASP A 41 18.66 -6.74 -2.20
N ARG A 42 19.16 -6.80 -0.96
CA ARG A 42 20.19 -5.85 -0.47
C ARG A 42 21.55 -6.11 -1.07
N ASP A 43 21.87 -7.38 -1.34
CA ASP A 43 23.16 -7.81 -1.86
C ASP A 43 23.15 -8.09 -3.37
N ALA A 44 22.00 -7.86 -4.03
CA ALA A 44 21.76 -8.11 -5.44
C ALA A 44 22.02 -9.58 -5.82
N ASN A 45 21.72 -10.51 -4.90
CA ASN A 45 21.90 -11.92 -5.09
C ASN A 45 20.56 -12.68 -5.01
N PRO A 46 20.03 -13.20 -6.13
CA PRO A 46 18.77 -13.93 -6.12
C PRO A 46 18.83 -15.27 -5.35
N GLY A 47 20.02 -15.74 -4.97
CA GLY A 47 20.22 -16.95 -4.17
C GLY A 47 20.11 -16.75 -2.67
N THR A 48 20.05 -15.52 -2.17
CA THR A 48 19.86 -15.16 -0.76
C THR A 48 18.44 -14.65 -0.53
N GLY A 49 18.03 -14.45 0.72
CA GLY A 49 16.72 -13.89 1.04
C GLY A 49 15.52 -14.78 0.72
N CYS A 50 14.36 -14.12 0.61
CA CYS A 50 13.05 -14.74 0.51
C CYS A 50 12.47 -14.59 -0.90
N THR A 51 11.53 -15.47 -1.25
CA THR A 51 10.77 -15.35 -2.50
C THR A 51 9.46 -14.62 -2.25
N GLN A 52 9.22 -13.53 -2.98
CA GLN A 52 7.93 -12.82 -3.00
C GLN A 52 7.13 -13.26 -4.24
N ALA A 53 5.92 -13.77 -4.03
CA ALA A 53 5.00 -14.03 -5.12
C ALA A 53 4.47 -12.70 -5.69
N THR A 54 4.34 -12.63 -7.01
CA THR A 54 3.70 -11.53 -7.75
C THR A 54 2.90 -12.11 -8.92
N VAL A 55 2.02 -11.32 -9.53
CA VAL A 55 1.28 -11.78 -10.73
C VAL A 55 2.19 -11.96 -11.95
N ASN A 56 3.33 -11.29 -11.98
CA ASN A 56 4.33 -11.37 -13.06
C ASN A 56 5.35 -12.49 -12.82
N GLY A 57 5.18 -13.29 -11.77
CA GLY A 57 6.08 -14.39 -11.38
C GLY A 57 6.71 -14.18 -10.01
N ALA A 58 7.39 -15.22 -9.53
CA ALA A 58 8.09 -15.18 -8.26
C ALA A 58 9.35 -14.31 -8.37
N VAL A 59 9.56 -13.43 -7.40
CA VAL A 59 10.76 -12.60 -7.26
C VAL A 59 11.63 -13.19 -6.13
N PRO A 60 12.77 -13.84 -6.44
CA PRO A 60 13.71 -14.35 -5.44
C PRO A 60 14.64 -13.23 -4.94
N GLY A 61 15.46 -13.49 -3.92
CA GLY A 61 16.47 -12.52 -3.47
C GLY A 61 16.03 -11.55 -2.38
N ILE A 62 14.75 -11.51 -2.00
CA ILE A 62 14.23 -10.37 -1.24
C ILE A 62 14.60 -10.48 0.24
N ASP A 63 15.47 -9.57 0.69
CA ASP A 63 15.85 -9.46 2.10
C ASP A 63 14.86 -8.64 2.91
N LEU A 64 14.37 -7.54 2.33
CA LEU A 64 13.47 -6.59 2.97
C LEU A 64 12.28 -6.30 2.08
N ARG A 65 11.13 -6.09 2.70
CA ARG A 65 9.98 -5.49 2.04
C ARG A 65 9.41 -4.36 2.89
N PHE A 66 9.08 -3.26 2.24
CA PHE A 66 8.46 -2.10 2.87
C PHE A 66 7.04 -1.95 2.34
N GLN A 67 6.04 -2.07 3.22
CA GLN A 67 4.63 -1.86 2.88
C GLN A 67 4.26 -0.40 3.12
N LEU A 68 3.79 0.28 2.09
CA LEU A 68 3.10 1.56 2.17
C LEU A 68 1.60 1.29 2.17
N THR A 69 0.92 1.72 3.23
CA THR A 69 -0.54 1.79 3.25
C THR A 69 -0.96 3.18 2.77
N VAL A 70 -1.78 3.23 1.73
CA VAL A 70 -2.24 4.47 1.11
C VAL A 70 -3.75 4.57 1.26
N ASN A 71 -4.20 5.65 1.89
CA ASN A 71 -5.62 5.96 1.99
C ASN A 71 -5.97 6.95 0.89
N THR A 72 -6.96 6.62 0.08
CA THR A 72 -7.47 7.49 -0.98
C THR A 72 -8.89 7.93 -0.67
N THR A 73 -9.22 9.17 -1.06
CA THR A 73 -10.57 9.72 -1.08
C THR A 73 -10.88 10.19 -2.50
N THR A 74 -12.04 10.81 -2.72
CA THR A 74 -12.38 11.40 -4.03
C THR A 74 -11.47 12.54 -4.46
N SER A 75 -10.75 13.17 -3.53
CA SER A 75 -9.96 14.37 -3.80
C SER A 75 -8.51 14.30 -3.31
N ALA A 76 -8.12 13.25 -2.60
CA ALA A 76 -6.80 13.15 -2.01
C ALA A 76 -6.29 11.70 -1.94
N ALA A 77 -4.97 11.57 -1.86
CA ALA A 77 -4.29 10.35 -1.46
C ALA A 77 -3.25 10.70 -0.40
N VAL A 78 -3.05 9.79 0.56
CA VAL A 78 -2.02 9.95 1.59
C VAL A 78 -1.41 8.60 1.92
N VAL A 79 -0.08 8.54 2.05
CA VAL A 79 0.56 7.38 2.67
C VAL A 79 0.37 7.51 4.17
N SER A 80 -0.40 6.59 4.75
CA SER A 80 -0.82 6.64 6.16
C SER A 80 0.09 5.82 7.07
N ARG A 81 0.79 4.82 6.54
CA ARG A 81 1.61 3.90 7.32
C ARG A 81 2.73 3.29 6.49
N LEU A 82 3.91 3.16 7.10
CA LEU A 82 5.06 2.43 6.57
C LEU A 82 5.43 1.28 7.51
N GLU A 83 5.47 0.06 6.98
CA GLU A 83 5.82 -1.14 7.73
C GLU A 83 6.95 -1.90 7.02
N GLN A 84 7.79 -2.58 7.79
CA GLN A 84 8.89 -3.39 7.27
C GLN A 84 8.70 -4.86 7.64
N SER A 85 8.95 -5.77 6.70
CA SER A 85 9.24 -7.17 7.02
C SER A 85 10.66 -7.51 6.59
N VAL A 86 11.31 -8.35 7.38
CA VAL A 86 12.67 -8.85 7.12
C VAL A 86 12.57 -10.33 6.77
N CYS A 87 13.31 -10.78 5.77
CA CYS A 87 13.47 -12.18 5.49
C CYS A 87 14.29 -12.86 6.61
N THR A 88 13.75 -13.91 7.18
CA THR A 88 14.41 -14.74 8.19
C THR A 88 14.36 -16.20 7.76
N GLY A 89 15.49 -16.74 7.31
CA GLY A 89 15.51 -18.06 6.66
C GLY A 89 14.90 -17.98 5.26
N SER A 90 13.75 -18.60 5.05
CA SER A 90 13.04 -18.64 3.76
C SER A 90 11.67 -17.97 3.78
N SER A 91 11.31 -17.29 4.88
CA SER A 91 10.04 -16.58 5.02
C SER A 91 10.22 -15.17 5.61
N PHE A 92 9.29 -14.29 5.27
CA PHE A 92 9.25 -12.96 5.87
C PHE A 92 8.70 -13.04 7.29
N ALA A 93 9.41 -12.43 8.23
CA ALA A 93 8.90 -12.20 9.57
C ALA A 93 7.64 -11.31 9.55
N ALA A 94 6.94 -11.24 10.68
CA ALA A 94 5.81 -10.35 10.85
C ALA A 94 6.21 -8.88 10.57
N ALA A 95 5.29 -8.12 9.97
CA ALA A 95 5.52 -6.72 9.70
C ALA A 95 5.69 -5.93 11.00
N THR A 96 6.69 -5.08 11.03
CA THR A 96 6.94 -4.13 12.12
C THR A 96 6.67 -2.73 11.61
N LEU A 97 5.93 -1.94 12.38
CA LEU A 97 5.69 -0.54 12.08
C LEU A 97 7.02 0.23 12.12
N ILE A 98 7.37 0.91 11.02
CA ILE A 98 8.46 1.88 11.02
C ILE A 98 7.93 3.21 11.55
N GLU A 99 6.90 3.73 10.89
CA GLU A 99 6.35 5.05 11.18
C GLU A 99 4.91 5.18 10.65
N ASN A 100 4.13 6.06 11.27
CA ASN A 100 2.84 6.50 10.74
C ASN A 100 3.04 7.80 9.95
N GLY A 101 2.30 7.96 8.86
CA GLY A 101 2.32 9.19 8.07
C GLY A 101 1.72 10.39 8.82
N PRO A 102 1.40 11.49 8.10
CA PRO A 102 1.12 11.52 6.67
C PRO A 102 2.37 11.79 5.82
N TRP A 103 2.55 11.01 4.75
CA TRP A 103 3.42 11.42 3.64
C TRP A 103 2.61 11.73 2.38
N PRO A 104 3.12 12.62 1.51
CA PRO A 104 2.48 12.95 0.26
C PRO A 104 2.24 11.73 -0.63
N ALA A 105 1.05 11.66 -1.21
CA ALA A 105 0.76 10.82 -2.36
C ALA A 105 0.11 11.68 -3.44
N GLY A 106 0.71 11.70 -4.61
CA GLY A 106 0.26 12.46 -5.76
C GLY A 106 -0.31 11.55 -6.83
N LEU A 107 -1.60 11.66 -7.12
CA LEU A 107 -2.24 10.88 -8.18
C LEU A 107 -2.10 11.60 -9.52
N GLY A 108 -1.49 10.95 -10.51
CA GLY A 108 -1.39 11.48 -11.88
C GLY A 108 -0.40 12.63 -12.08
N ILE A 109 0.38 13.01 -11.06
CA ILE A 109 1.31 14.14 -11.11
C ILE A 109 2.76 13.74 -11.41
N GLY A 110 3.06 12.43 -11.44
CA GLY A 110 4.37 11.93 -11.85
C GLY A 110 4.58 12.02 -13.36
N GLY A 111 5.81 11.79 -13.81
CA GLY A 111 6.11 11.71 -15.25
C GLY A 111 5.17 10.73 -15.96
N ASN A 112 4.73 11.05 -17.18
CA ASN A 112 3.75 10.25 -17.94
C ASN A 112 2.41 9.99 -17.21
N GLY A 113 2.06 10.77 -16.18
CA GLY A 113 0.82 10.60 -15.42
C GLY A 113 0.87 9.49 -14.37
N PHE A 114 2.05 9.06 -13.95
CA PHE A 114 2.19 8.09 -12.86
C PHE A 114 1.70 8.67 -11.52
N ALA A 115 1.19 7.81 -10.65
CA ALA A 115 1.05 8.14 -9.24
C ALA A 115 2.43 8.13 -8.57
N VAL A 116 2.63 9.02 -7.61
CA VAL A 116 3.86 9.15 -6.82
C VAL A 116 3.50 8.98 -5.36
N LEU A 117 4.19 8.08 -4.67
CA LEU A 117 4.05 7.84 -3.23
C LEU A 117 5.38 8.14 -2.56
N GLU A 118 5.37 8.94 -1.50
CA GLU A 118 6.58 9.26 -0.75
C GLU A 118 6.54 8.61 0.63
N ALA A 119 7.69 8.15 1.12
CA ALA A 119 7.88 7.67 2.49
C ALA A 119 9.37 7.76 2.85
N ALA A 120 9.68 7.81 4.15
CA ALA A 120 11.05 7.83 4.66
C ALA A 120 11.40 6.49 5.32
N VAL A 121 12.51 5.88 4.92
CA VAL A 121 13.03 4.66 5.53
C VAL A 121 14.29 4.99 6.35
N PRO A 122 14.42 4.49 7.59
CA PRO A 122 15.62 4.70 8.40
C PRO A 122 16.88 4.20 7.68
N ARG A 123 17.96 5.00 7.67
CA ARG A 123 19.21 4.60 7.00
C ARG A 123 19.79 3.30 7.54
N GLY A 124 19.63 3.03 8.85
CA GLY A 124 20.18 1.86 9.51
C GLY A 124 19.60 0.52 9.05
N VAL A 125 18.48 0.51 8.32
CA VAL A 125 17.92 -0.72 7.73
C VAL A 125 18.38 -0.96 6.29
N LEU A 126 19.00 0.03 5.66
CA LEU A 126 19.46 -0.02 4.28
C LEU A 126 20.95 -0.38 4.21
N PRO A 127 21.44 -0.91 3.07
CA PRO A 127 22.87 -1.10 2.85
C PRO A 127 23.63 0.22 2.98
N THR A 128 24.86 0.15 3.52
CA THR A 128 25.75 1.30 3.66
C THR A 128 26.48 1.62 2.37
N THR A 129 26.75 0.60 1.53
CA THR A 129 27.49 0.67 0.28
C THR A 129 26.99 -0.40 -0.69
N GLY A 130 27.42 -0.32 -1.95
CA GLY A 130 27.16 -1.36 -2.96
C GLY A 130 25.93 -1.10 -3.81
N THR A 131 25.36 -2.16 -4.39
CA THR A 131 24.16 -2.08 -5.23
C THR A 131 23.13 -3.06 -4.71
N SER A 132 21.88 -2.63 -4.67
CA SER A 132 20.72 -3.49 -4.42
C SER A 132 19.86 -3.60 -5.65
N THR A 133 19.12 -4.69 -5.74
CA THR A 133 18.03 -4.84 -6.72
C THR A 133 16.70 -4.57 -6.01
N ALA A 134 15.82 -3.81 -6.65
CA ALA A 134 14.53 -3.45 -6.11
C ALA A 134 13.39 -3.61 -7.12
N TRP A 135 12.18 -3.75 -6.57
CA TRP A 135 10.93 -3.82 -7.30
C TRP A 135 9.87 -3.02 -6.55
N ALA A 136 9.01 -2.33 -7.29
CA ALA A 136 7.77 -1.79 -6.74
C ALA A 136 6.62 -2.74 -7.08
N MET A 137 5.75 -3.01 -6.11
CA MET A 137 4.59 -3.89 -6.28
C MET A 137 3.35 -3.22 -5.69
N SER A 138 2.21 -3.31 -6.36
CA SER A 138 0.92 -2.92 -5.79
C SER A 138 0.18 -4.16 -5.27
N ASP A 139 -0.72 -4.01 -4.31
CA ASP A 139 -1.64 -5.06 -3.88
C ASP A 139 -2.99 -4.43 -3.50
N ASN A 140 -4.06 -4.91 -4.13
CA ASN A 140 -5.43 -4.49 -3.84
C ASN A 140 -6.18 -5.44 -2.88
N GLY A 141 -5.48 -6.40 -2.27
CA GLY A 141 -6.07 -7.42 -1.38
C GLY A 141 -6.97 -8.44 -2.09
N SER A 142 -7.10 -8.35 -3.41
CA SER A 142 -7.97 -9.20 -4.26
C SER A 142 -7.19 -9.99 -5.31
N GLY A 143 -5.84 -10.02 -5.20
CA GLY A 143 -4.96 -10.78 -6.10
C GLY A 143 -4.31 -9.97 -7.23
N GLY A 144 -4.47 -8.64 -7.25
CA GLY A 144 -3.77 -7.76 -8.19
C GLY A 144 -2.39 -7.35 -7.66
N GLN A 145 -1.42 -8.26 -7.70
CA GLN A 145 -0.03 -7.99 -7.30
C GLN A 145 0.86 -7.67 -8.50
N ASP A 146 0.63 -6.53 -9.16
CA ASP A 146 1.48 -6.10 -10.27
C ASP A 146 2.80 -5.56 -9.74
N ALA A 147 3.90 -6.06 -10.29
CA ALA A 147 5.25 -5.69 -9.93
C ALA A 147 5.98 -5.10 -11.14
N THR A 148 6.73 -4.03 -10.92
CA THR A 148 7.61 -3.46 -11.94
C THR A 148 8.67 -4.47 -12.38
N THR A 149 9.35 -4.17 -13.49
CA THR A 149 10.66 -4.78 -13.73
C THR A 149 11.63 -4.39 -12.61
N ALA A 150 12.67 -5.21 -12.42
CA ALA A 150 13.74 -4.89 -11.49
C ALA A 150 14.42 -3.55 -11.84
N PHE A 151 14.81 -2.80 -10.82
CA PHE A 151 15.68 -1.63 -10.97
C PHE A 151 16.78 -1.64 -9.90
N ALA A 152 17.93 -1.08 -10.24
CA ALA A 152 19.08 -1.03 -9.34
C ALA A 152 19.05 0.22 -8.47
N ILE A 153 19.48 0.09 -7.21
CA ILE A 153 19.75 1.20 -6.31
C ILE A 153 21.23 1.16 -5.96
N ALA A 154 21.97 2.20 -6.33
CA ALA A 154 23.36 2.37 -5.95
C ALA A 154 23.45 3.10 -4.60
N TRP A 155 24.16 2.50 -3.65
CA TRP A 155 24.41 3.07 -2.34
C TRP A 155 25.83 3.64 -2.31
N ALA A 156 25.92 4.97 -2.25
CA ALA A 156 27.19 5.63 -2.01
C ALA A 156 27.60 5.42 -0.55
N GLU A 157 28.91 5.25 -0.30
CA GLU A 157 29.41 5.31 1.06
C GLU A 157 28.98 6.64 1.69
N VAL A 158 28.40 6.58 2.89
CA VAL A 158 28.18 7.78 3.69
C VAL A 158 29.55 8.19 4.23
N ASN A 159 30.34 8.90 3.42
CA ASN A 159 31.43 9.69 3.95
C ASN A 159 30.77 10.65 4.94
N ALA A 160 31.11 10.53 6.22
CA ALA A 160 30.63 11.45 7.24
C ALA A 160 30.84 12.86 6.71
N LEU A 161 29.75 13.59 6.45
CA LEU A 161 29.84 15.01 6.20
C LEU A 161 30.59 15.59 7.41
N PRO A 162 31.69 16.34 7.22
CA PRO A 162 32.31 17.01 8.34
C PRO A 162 31.25 17.90 8.99
N VAL A 163 30.94 17.61 10.25
CA VAL A 163 30.10 18.44 11.12
C VAL A 163 30.82 19.76 11.37
#